data_AF-A0A2T0W8Q3-F1
#
_entry.id   AF-A0A2T0W8Q3-F1
#
_cell.length_a   1.000
_cell.length_b   1.000
_cell.length_c   1.000
_cell.angle_alpha   90.00
_cell.angle_beta   90.00
_cell.angle_gamma   90.00
#
_symmetry.space_group_name_H-M   'P 1'
#
loop_
_entity.id
_entity.type
_entity.pdbx_description
1 polymer ?
#
loop_
_entity_poly.entity_id
_entity_poly.type
_entity_poly.pdbx_seq_one_letter_code
_entity_poly.pdbx_strand_id
1 'polypeptide(L)'
;MKINLNKEHAVEAMLKTVNGKAKNFTITTSSHLKSYYVELAEKKLAEVLPKAAWTGATVECRPEGPSSMSYRYSAKSTRCVLKRGAKDWFLVRAEKDRVYPQSRKICDVTLTDKQALASIEHRKVLLVRDYGVSEEVLYSRDIPVPVAANDNSAPSAATATDEHMPEHQQNAIET
;
A
#
# COMPACT_ATOMS: atom_id res chain seq x y z
N MET A 1 -13.00 -14.37 13.04
CA MET A 1 -13.67 -13.41 13.96
C MET A 1 -14.38 -12.35 13.13
N LYS A 2 -15.51 -11.80 13.60
CA LYS A 2 -16.18 -10.66 12.94
C LYS A 2 -16.93 -9.84 14.00
N ILE A 3 -16.49 -8.61 14.26
CA ILE A 3 -17.08 -7.70 15.25
C ILE A 3 -17.51 -6.41 14.55
N ASN A 4 -18.76 -5.98 14.70
CA ASN A 4 -19.20 -4.69 14.17
C ASN A 4 -18.51 -3.55 14.94
N LEU A 5 -17.97 -2.53 14.24
CA LEU A 5 -17.30 -1.40 14.89
C LEU A 5 -18.22 -0.58 15.81
N ASN A 6 -19.54 -0.68 15.67
CA ASN A 6 -20.50 -0.05 16.59
C ASN A 6 -20.55 -0.76 17.95
N LYS A 7 -20.03 -1.99 18.07
CA LYS A 7 -19.89 -2.70 19.36
C LYS A 7 -18.57 -2.34 20.03
N GLU A 8 -18.46 -1.11 20.51
CA GLU A 8 -17.20 -0.51 20.96
C GLU A 8 -16.51 -1.33 22.06
N HIS A 9 -17.25 -1.73 23.10
CA HIS A 9 -16.71 -2.57 24.18
C HIS A 9 -16.11 -3.90 23.69
N ALA A 10 -16.75 -4.55 22.69
CA ALA A 10 -16.26 -5.82 22.16
C ALA A 10 -14.98 -5.63 21.32
N VAL A 11 -14.90 -4.54 20.55
CA VAL A 11 -13.71 -4.17 19.79
C VAL A 11 -12.56 -3.83 20.74
N GLU A 12 -12.81 -3.01 21.76
CA GLU A 12 -11.79 -2.59 22.71
C GLU A 12 -11.28 -3.74 23.58
N ALA A 13 -12.16 -4.66 24.00
CA ALA A 13 -11.74 -5.87 24.69
C ALA A 13 -10.80 -6.72 23.83
N MET A 14 -11.10 -6.87 22.53
CA MET A 14 -10.24 -7.58 21.59
C MET A 14 -8.90 -6.87 21.40
N LEU A 15 -8.91 -5.56 21.16
CA LEU A 15 -7.69 -4.76 21.01
C LEU A 15 -6.83 -4.79 22.28
N LYS A 16 -7.45 -4.76 23.47
CA LYS A 16 -6.74 -4.88 24.75
C LYS A 16 -6.06 -6.24 24.90
N THR A 17 -6.73 -7.33 24.51
CA THR A 17 -6.13 -8.68 24.49
C THR A 17 -4.93 -8.74 23.55
N VAL A 18 -5.03 -8.12 22.38
CA VAL A 18 -3.95 -8.07 21.39
C VAL A 18 -2.80 -7.18 21.86
N ASN A 19 -3.07 -5.98 22.37
CA ASN A 19 -2.02 -5.02 22.71
C ASN A 19 -1.34 -5.33 24.06
N GLY A 20 -2.04 -6.00 24.96
CA GLY A 20 -1.61 -6.18 26.34
C GLY A 20 -1.40 -4.84 27.05
N LYS A 21 -0.18 -4.56 27.50
CA LYS A 21 0.19 -3.30 28.16
C LYS A 21 0.60 -2.19 27.18
N ALA A 22 0.77 -2.49 25.89
CA ALA A 22 1.17 -1.49 24.91
C ALA A 22 0.01 -0.52 24.62
N LYS A 23 0.32 0.77 24.61
CA LYS A 23 -0.63 1.85 24.29
C LYS A 23 -0.12 2.75 23.15
N ASN A 24 1.20 2.94 23.08
CA ASN A 24 1.84 3.72 22.04
C ASN A 24 1.98 2.88 20.78
N PHE A 25 1.82 3.51 19.61
CA PHE A 25 1.92 2.87 18.29
C PHE A 25 0.94 1.70 18.06
N THR A 26 -0.12 1.62 18.88
CA THR A 26 -1.16 0.59 18.82
C THR A 26 -2.54 1.20 18.58
N ILE A 27 -3.45 0.42 18.03
CA ILE A 27 -4.87 0.80 17.90
C ILE A 27 -5.59 0.35 19.16
N THR A 28 -6.19 1.28 19.90
CA THR A 28 -6.77 1.00 21.23
C THR A 28 -8.29 1.12 21.29
N THR A 29 -8.90 1.98 20.46
CA THR A 29 -10.33 2.29 20.52
C THR A 29 -11.03 2.03 19.21
N SER A 30 -12.33 1.74 19.29
CA SER A 30 -13.18 1.64 18.09
C SER A 30 -13.28 2.99 17.38
N SER A 31 -13.37 4.09 18.13
CA SER A 31 -13.46 5.44 17.59
C SER A 31 -12.26 5.80 16.71
N HIS A 32 -11.03 5.41 17.08
CA HIS A 32 -9.85 5.64 16.24
C HIS A 32 -9.90 4.85 14.93
N LEU A 33 -10.44 3.62 14.93
CA LEU A 33 -10.68 2.87 13.69
C LEU A 33 -11.68 3.59 12.78
N LYS A 34 -12.76 4.13 13.35
CA LYS A 34 -13.80 4.85 12.62
C LYS A 34 -13.31 6.19 12.06
N SER A 35 -12.82 7.08 12.91
CA SER A 35 -12.50 8.46 12.53
C SER A 35 -11.32 8.57 11.57
N TYR A 36 -10.41 7.60 11.58
CA TYR A 36 -9.23 7.67 10.72
C TYR A 36 -9.29 6.65 9.58
N TYR A 37 -9.28 5.35 9.90
CA TYR A 37 -9.10 4.32 8.88
C TYR A 37 -10.35 4.10 8.04
N VAL A 38 -11.54 4.11 8.66
CA VAL A 38 -12.79 3.98 7.92
C VAL A 38 -13.02 5.19 7.03
N GLU A 39 -12.90 6.42 7.56
CA GLU A 39 -13.07 7.63 6.73
C GLU A 39 -12.10 7.68 5.55
N LEU A 40 -10.82 7.34 5.76
CA LEU A 40 -9.84 7.30 4.68
C LEU A 40 -10.13 6.19 3.67
N ALA A 41 -10.55 5.01 4.13
CA ALA A 41 -10.94 3.91 3.25
C ALA A 41 -12.18 4.26 2.42
N GLU A 42 -13.17 4.93 3.00
CA GLU A 42 -14.37 5.36 2.28
C GLU A 42 -14.08 6.43 1.24
N LYS A 43 -13.17 7.38 1.53
CA LYS A 43 -12.68 8.34 0.52
C LYS A 43 -12.02 7.62 -0.66
N LYS A 44 -11.09 6.70 -0.39
CA LYS A 44 -10.43 5.90 -1.43
C LYS A 44 -11.42 5.08 -2.24
N LEU A 45 -12.42 4.47 -1.60
CA LEU A 45 -13.45 3.70 -2.29
C LEU A 45 -14.35 4.57 -3.17
N ALA A 46 -14.68 5.79 -2.73
CA ALA A 46 -15.50 6.73 -3.50
C ALA A 46 -14.83 7.17 -4.81
N GLU A 47 -13.50 7.23 -4.85
CA GLU A 47 -12.74 7.60 -6.05
C GLU A 47 -12.72 6.49 -7.12
N VAL A 48 -12.92 5.24 -6.73
CA VAL A 48 -12.74 4.08 -7.63
C VAL A 48 -14.03 3.31 -7.89
N LEU A 49 -15.01 3.40 -7.01
CA LEU A 49 -16.21 2.56 -7.05
C LEU A 49 -17.49 3.32 -6.70
N PRO A 50 -18.61 3.00 -7.38
CA PRO A 50 -19.91 3.45 -6.93
C PRO A 50 -20.25 2.79 -5.59
N LYS A 51 -20.99 3.52 -4.73
CA LYS A 51 -21.30 3.09 -3.36
C LYS A 51 -21.97 1.71 -3.27
N ALA A 52 -22.76 1.34 -4.26
CA ALA A 52 -23.41 0.02 -4.36
C ALA A 52 -22.40 -1.15 -4.41
N ALA A 53 -21.20 -0.91 -4.94
CA ALA A 53 -20.15 -1.92 -5.10
C ALA A 53 -19.17 -1.98 -3.91
N TRP A 54 -19.34 -1.19 -2.84
CA TRP A 54 -18.37 -1.14 -1.74
C TRP A 54 -18.37 -2.41 -0.86
N THR A 55 -19.50 -3.11 -0.81
CA THR A 55 -19.66 -4.30 0.05
C THR A 55 -18.61 -5.36 -0.28
N GLY A 56 -17.89 -5.82 0.74
CA GLY A 56 -16.85 -6.84 0.60
C GLY A 56 -15.42 -6.31 0.58
N ALA A 57 -15.22 -5.00 0.34
CA ALA A 57 -13.90 -4.38 0.39
C ALA A 57 -13.25 -4.57 1.77
N THR A 58 -11.93 -4.72 1.79
CA THR A 58 -11.17 -4.82 3.04
C THR A 58 -10.17 -3.70 3.14
N VAL A 59 -9.88 -3.26 4.36
CA VAL A 59 -8.80 -2.31 4.62
C VAL A 59 -7.86 -2.88 5.68
N GLU A 60 -6.58 -2.85 5.39
CA GLU A 60 -5.52 -3.13 6.34
C GLU A 60 -5.13 -1.83 7.07
N CYS A 61 -5.11 -1.88 8.39
CA CYS A 61 -4.87 -0.75 9.26
C CYS A 61 -3.66 -1.02 10.17
N ARG A 62 -2.66 -0.15 10.14
CA ARG A 62 -1.54 -0.18 11.08
C ARG A 62 -1.05 1.24 11.38
N PRO A 63 -0.86 1.63 12.65
CA PRO A 63 -0.25 2.90 13.00
C PRO A 63 1.14 3.08 12.39
N GLU A 64 1.60 4.33 12.35
CA GLU A 64 2.98 4.65 12.01
C GLU A 64 3.94 4.29 13.14
N GLY A 65 5.21 4.18 12.79
CA GLY A 65 6.29 4.01 13.76
C GLY A 65 6.73 5.32 14.41
N PRO A 66 7.68 5.24 15.36
CA PRO A 66 8.32 6.43 15.92
C PRO A 66 8.90 7.33 14.83
N SER A 67 8.71 8.65 14.95
CA SER A 67 9.25 9.63 14.00
C SER A 67 10.77 9.79 14.12
N SER A 68 11.32 9.65 15.33
CA SER A 68 12.75 9.77 15.57
C SER A 68 13.51 8.51 15.14
N MET A 69 14.54 8.72 14.32
CA MET A 69 15.47 7.67 13.87
C MET A 69 16.50 7.28 14.94
N SER A 70 16.55 8.00 16.07
CA SER A 70 17.46 7.70 17.19
C SER A 70 17.13 6.40 17.92
N TYR A 71 15.90 5.88 17.75
CA TYR A 71 15.49 4.61 18.34
C TYR A 71 15.89 3.44 17.43
N ARG A 72 16.84 2.61 17.85
CA ARG A 72 17.24 1.40 17.09
C ARG A 72 16.23 0.25 17.11
N TYR A 73 15.16 0.36 17.90
CA TYR A 73 14.33 -0.79 18.25
C TYR A 73 12.91 -0.70 17.69
N SER A 74 12.37 -1.87 17.35
CA SER A 74 10.97 -2.04 16.97
C SER A 74 10.03 -1.74 18.14
N ALA A 75 8.98 -0.95 17.93
CA ALA A 75 7.89 -0.77 18.87
C ALA A 75 6.78 -1.79 18.61
N LYS A 76 6.11 -2.23 19.68
CA LYS A 76 4.91 -3.07 19.56
C LYS A 76 3.78 -2.26 18.92
N SER A 77 3.07 -2.87 18.00
CA SER A 77 1.96 -2.26 17.27
C SER A 77 0.80 -3.23 17.12
N THR A 78 -0.28 -2.74 16.51
CA THR A 78 -1.49 -3.50 16.21
C THR A 78 -1.74 -3.42 14.72
N ARG A 79 -1.91 -4.58 14.09
CA ARG A 79 -2.43 -4.66 12.73
C ARG A 79 -3.87 -5.13 12.78
N CYS A 80 -4.74 -4.40 12.10
CA CYS A 80 -6.16 -4.73 12.00
C CYS A 80 -6.55 -4.90 10.55
N VAL A 81 -7.51 -5.78 10.29
CA VAL A 81 -8.20 -5.84 9.00
C VAL A 81 -9.67 -5.56 9.25
N LEU A 82 -10.18 -4.55 8.57
CA LEU A 82 -11.61 -4.23 8.56
C LEU A 82 -12.21 -4.70 7.24
N LYS A 83 -13.47 -5.14 7.30
CA LYS A 83 -14.25 -5.51 6.12
C LYS A 83 -15.52 -4.68 6.05
N ARG A 84 -15.80 -4.15 4.86
CA ARG A 84 -17.03 -3.43 4.54
C ARG A 84 -18.18 -4.41 4.42
N GLY A 85 -19.18 -4.29 5.28
CA GLY A 85 -20.50 -4.91 5.08
C GLY A 85 -21.39 -4.03 4.20
N ALA A 86 -22.69 -4.30 4.17
CA ALA A 86 -23.63 -3.47 3.39
C ALA A 86 -23.81 -2.05 3.97
N LYS A 87 -23.87 -1.93 5.31
CA LYS A 87 -24.10 -0.65 6.02
C LYS A 87 -22.93 -0.26 6.92
N ASP A 88 -22.41 -1.21 7.69
CA ASP A 88 -21.32 -0.97 8.64
C ASP A 88 -19.98 -1.60 8.22
N TRP A 89 -18.93 -1.20 8.94
CA TRP A 89 -17.62 -1.81 8.93
C TRP A 89 -17.46 -2.80 10.08
N PHE A 90 -16.68 -3.86 9.82
CA PHE A 90 -16.47 -4.95 10.77
C PHE A 90 -14.97 -5.20 10.95
N LEU A 91 -14.53 -5.31 12.20
CA LEU A 91 -13.20 -5.84 12.53
C LEU A 91 -13.21 -7.35 12.32
N VAL A 92 -12.39 -7.85 11.38
CA VAL A 92 -12.31 -9.28 11.04
C VAL A 92 -11.03 -9.94 11.53
N ARG A 93 -9.95 -9.16 11.67
CA ARG A 93 -8.66 -9.60 12.22
C ARG A 93 -8.06 -8.47 13.04
N ALA A 94 -7.48 -8.83 14.18
CA ALA A 94 -6.63 -7.96 14.99
C ALA A 94 -5.47 -8.80 15.51
N GLU A 95 -4.25 -8.32 15.30
CA GLU A 95 -3.05 -9.05 15.68
C GLU A 95 -1.93 -8.14 16.14
N LYS A 96 -1.00 -8.75 16.89
CA LYS A 96 0.22 -8.08 17.32
C LYS A 96 1.12 -7.90 16.10
N ASP A 97 1.62 -6.68 15.93
CA ASP A 97 2.61 -6.36 14.92
C ASP A 97 3.76 -5.57 15.55
N ARG A 98 4.75 -5.22 14.73
CA ARG A 98 5.85 -4.33 15.10
C ARG A 98 6.00 -3.23 14.07
N VAL A 99 6.35 -2.05 14.55
CA VAL A 99 6.72 -0.90 13.70
C VAL A 99 8.14 -0.49 14.03
N TYR A 100 8.87 -0.13 12.98
CA TYR A 100 10.22 0.42 13.07
C TYR A 100 10.16 1.94 12.94
N PRO A 101 11.20 2.69 13.33
CA PRO A 101 11.27 4.12 13.05
C PRO A 101 10.93 4.43 11.59
N GLN A 102 10.20 5.52 11.37
CA GLN A 102 9.75 5.97 10.04
C GLN A 102 8.86 4.97 9.29
N SER A 103 8.38 3.91 9.94
CA SER A 103 7.38 3.03 9.33
C SER A 103 6.14 3.84 8.99
N ARG A 104 5.75 3.81 7.71
CA ARG A 104 4.51 4.45 7.29
C ARG A 104 3.31 3.83 7.99
N LYS A 105 2.30 4.68 8.19
CA LYS A 105 0.95 4.23 8.50
C LYS A 105 0.39 3.43 7.32
N ILE A 106 -0.28 2.32 7.61
CA ILE A 106 -0.93 1.47 6.60
C ILE A 106 -2.43 1.72 6.68
N CYS A 107 -3.04 2.07 5.54
CA CYS A 107 -4.48 2.17 5.34
C CYS A 107 -4.79 1.74 3.91
N ASP A 108 -4.41 0.50 3.59
CA ASP A 108 -4.43 -0.01 2.23
C ASP A 108 -5.76 -0.72 1.99
N VAL A 109 -6.48 -0.30 0.95
CA VAL A 109 -7.79 -0.84 0.59
C VAL A 109 -7.58 -1.92 -0.48
N THR A 110 -8.09 -3.11 -0.20
CA THR A 110 -8.07 -4.24 -1.14
C THR A 110 -9.48 -4.48 -1.65
N LEU A 111 -9.58 -4.60 -2.98
CA LEU A 111 -10.80 -4.91 -3.70
C LEU A 111 -10.87 -6.40 -4.00
N THR A 112 -12.08 -6.94 -4.03
CA THR A 112 -12.35 -8.26 -4.62
C THR A 112 -12.31 -8.20 -6.15
N ASP A 113 -12.17 -9.33 -6.84
CA ASP A 113 -12.17 -9.38 -8.31
C ASP A 113 -13.42 -8.73 -8.92
N LYS A 114 -14.58 -8.99 -8.32
CA LYS A 114 -15.86 -8.37 -8.72
C LYS A 114 -15.81 -6.84 -8.60
N GLN A 115 -15.16 -6.34 -7.55
CA GLN A 115 -14.99 -4.91 -7.34
C GLN A 115 -13.94 -4.32 -8.29
N ALA A 116 -12.85 -5.03 -8.59
CA ALA A 116 -11.88 -4.60 -9.57
C ALA A 116 -12.50 -4.46 -10.97
N LEU A 117 -13.38 -5.39 -11.37
CA LEU A 117 -14.13 -5.27 -12.63
C LEU A 117 -15.09 -4.07 -12.58
N ALA A 118 -15.82 -3.89 -11.48
CA ALA A 118 -16.73 -2.76 -11.34
C ALA A 118 -16.03 -1.40 -11.34
N SER A 119 -14.78 -1.30 -10.87
CA SER A 119 -14.02 -0.05 -10.88
C SER A 119 -13.57 0.32 -12.30
N ILE A 120 -13.22 -0.66 -13.12
CA ILE A 120 -12.91 -0.46 -14.54
C ILE A 120 -14.13 0.12 -15.26
N GLU A 121 -15.29 -0.51 -15.10
CA GLU A 121 -16.54 -0.03 -15.72
C GLU A 121 -16.93 1.35 -15.22
N HIS A 122 -16.81 1.60 -13.92
CA HIS A 122 -17.08 2.91 -13.36
C HIS A 122 -16.16 3.99 -13.94
N ARG A 123 -14.86 3.68 -14.09
CA ARG A 123 -13.89 4.62 -14.64
C ARG A 123 -14.16 4.95 -16.10
N LYS A 124 -14.60 3.97 -16.92
CA LYS A 124 -15.05 4.24 -18.30
C LYS A 124 -16.17 5.27 -18.33
N VAL A 125 -17.20 5.09 -17.50
CA VAL A 125 -18.32 6.04 -17.39
C VAL A 125 -17.84 7.44 -17.01
N LEU A 126 -16.90 7.54 -16.06
CA LEU A 126 -16.32 8.83 -15.68
C LEU A 126 -15.53 9.48 -16.82
N LEU A 127 -14.76 8.71 -17.61
CA LEU A 127 -14.01 9.25 -18.75
C LEU A 127 -14.93 9.80 -19.84
N VAL A 128 -16.00 9.08 -20.18
CA VAL A 128 -17.01 9.58 -21.12
C VAL A 128 -17.65 10.86 -20.59
N ARG A 129 -18.04 10.87 -19.31
CA ARG A 129 -18.75 12.00 -18.69
C ARG A 129 -17.88 13.25 -18.54
N ASP A 130 -16.67 13.09 -18.00
CA ASP A 130 -15.82 14.20 -17.57
C ASP A 130 -14.94 14.73 -18.70
N TYR A 131 -14.59 13.87 -19.67
CA TYR A 131 -13.65 14.20 -20.74
C TYR A 131 -14.24 14.02 -22.15
N GLY A 132 -15.50 13.59 -22.29
CA GLY A 132 -16.15 13.42 -23.59
C GLY A 132 -15.53 12.34 -24.47
N VAL A 133 -14.80 11.38 -23.87
CA VAL A 133 -14.16 10.27 -24.59
C VAL A 133 -15.26 9.44 -25.26
N SER A 134 -15.19 9.26 -26.58
CA SER A 134 -16.14 8.43 -27.30
C SER A 134 -15.97 6.96 -26.92
N GLU A 135 -17.08 6.22 -26.84
CA GLU A 135 -17.10 4.82 -26.44
C GLU A 135 -16.22 3.95 -27.34
N GLU A 136 -16.12 4.29 -28.63
CA GLU A 136 -15.24 3.62 -29.62
C GLU A 136 -13.75 3.64 -29.24
N VAL A 137 -13.27 4.69 -28.58
CA VAL A 137 -11.86 4.81 -28.14
C VAL A 137 -11.60 3.94 -26.90
N LEU A 138 -12.60 3.74 -26.05
CA LEU A 138 -12.47 2.92 -24.83
C LEU A 138 -12.40 1.42 -25.10
N TYR A 139 -12.82 0.99 -26.29
CA TYR A 139 -12.83 -0.41 -26.73
C TYR A 139 -11.90 -0.69 -27.93
N SER A 140 -11.18 0.31 -28.43
CA SER A 140 -10.16 0.10 -29.46
C SER A 140 -9.01 -0.72 -28.90
N ARG A 141 -8.63 -1.80 -29.60
CA ARG A 141 -7.45 -2.63 -29.28
C ARG A 141 -6.14 -1.92 -29.62
N ASP A 142 -6.20 -0.79 -30.32
CA ASP A 142 -5.05 -0.06 -30.83
C ASP A 142 -4.69 1.14 -29.92
N ILE A 143 -4.65 0.94 -28.60
CA ILE A 143 -3.99 1.91 -27.72
C ILE A 143 -2.48 1.70 -27.92
N PRO A 144 -1.74 2.66 -28.48
CA PRO A 144 -0.30 2.54 -28.55
C PRO A 144 0.22 2.47 -27.12
N VAL A 145 0.80 1.32 -26.76
CA VAL A 145 1.59 1.22 -25.54
C VAL A 145 2.64 2.31 -25.64
N PRO A 146 2.76 3.23 -24.66
CA PRO A 146 3.86 4.17 -24.68
C PRO A 146 5.14 3.35 -24.56
N VAL A 147 5.80 3.13 -25.69
CA VAL A 147 7.15 2.57 -25.73
C VAL A 147 7.99 3.60 -25.00
N ALA A 148 8.41 3.26 -23.78
CA ALA A 148 9.38 4.07 -23.06
C ALA A 148 10.53 4.35 -24.03
N ALA A 149 10.78 5.63 -24.32
CA ALA A 149 11.92 6.05 -25.10
C ALA A 149 13.18 5.60 -24.35
N ASN A 150 13.67 4.42 -24.68
CA ASN A 150 14.90 3.88 -24.13
C ASN A 150 16.03 4.52 -24.94
N ASP A 151 16.34 5.76 -24.58
CA ASP A 151 17.41 6.55 -25.17
C ASP A 151 18.75 6.10 -24.56
N ASN A 152 19.10 4.83 -24.78
CA ASN A 152 20.44 4.31 -24.54
C ASN A 152 21.20 4.28 -25.86
N SER A 153 21.38 5.47 -26.44
CA SER A 153 22.43 5.71 -27.42
C SER A 153 23.77 5.83 -26.69
N ALA A 154 24.35 4.70 -26.31
CA ALA A 154 25.77 4.60 -25.99
C ALA A 154 26.45 3.83 -27.14
N PRO A 155 27.40 4.42 -27.88
CA PRO A 155 28.08 3.70 -28.94
C PRO A 155 29.02 2.64 -28.35
N SER A 156 28.83 1.41 -28.84
CA SER A 156 29.63 0.22 -28.59
C SER A 156 31.04 0.34 -29.20
N ALA A 157 31.99 -0.31 -28.54
CA ALA A 157 33.42 -0.29 -28.82
C ALA A 157 33.81 -0.97 -30.16
N ALA A 158 34.90 -0.47 -30.77
CA ALA A 158 35.69 -1.19 -31.77
C ALA A 158 37.21 -0.94 -31.56
N THR A 159 37.83 -1.90 -30.87
CA THR A 159 39.04 -2.69 -31.21
C THR A 159 40.33 -2.07 -31.81
N ALA A 160 41.43 -2.36 -31.07
CA ALA A 160 42.80 -2.78 -31.45
C ALA A 160 43.88 -1.77 -31.91
N THR A 161 45.01 -1.76 -31.18
CA THR A 161 46.34 -2.35 -31.54
C THR A 161 47.27 -2.14 -30.31
N ASP A 162 47.71 -3.20 -29.63
CA ASP A 162 48.98 -3.93 -29.83
C ASP A 162 50.22 -3.02 -29.79
N GLU A 163 51.01 -3.12 -28.71
CA GLU A 163 52.47 -3.26 -28.76
C GLU A 163 53.10 -3.38 -27.35
N HIS A 164 53.88 -4.46 -27.18
CA HIS A 164 55.12 -4.58 -26.40
C HIS A 164 55.10 -4.72 -24.85
N MET A 165 55.31 -5.97 -24.40
CA MET A 165 56.08 -6.31 -23.18
C MET A 165 57.57 -5.99 -23.41
N PRO A 166 58.38 -5.63 -22.40
CA PRO A 166 58.88 -6.65 -21.46
C PRO A 166 59.23 -6.21 -20.02
N GLU A 167 59.29 -7.25 -19.18
CA GLU A 167 60.26 -7.54 -18.11
C GLU A 167 60.39 -6.72 -16.80
N HIS A 168 60.29 -7.50 -15.71
CA HIS A 168 61.10 -7.52 -14.48
C HIS A 168 61.41 -6.20 -13.75
N GLN A 169 60.91 -6.07 -12.52
CA GLN A 169 61.76 -6.28 -11.32
C GLN A 169 60.95 -6.30 -10.02
N GLN A 170 61.33 -7.25 -9.17
CA GLN A 170 61.00 -7.35 -7.74
C GLN A 170 61.63 -6.19 -6.96
N ASN A 171 60.97 -5.76 -5.88
CA ASN A 171 61.52 -5.37 -4.56
C ASN A 171 60.32 -4.85 -3.73
N ALA A 172 59.81 -5.52 -2.69
CA ALA A 172 60.39 -5.77 -1.38
C ALA A 172 60.66 -4.48 -0.57
N ILE A 173 60.30 -4.53 0.73
CA ILE A 173 60.81 -3.76 1.89
C ILE A 173 60.01 -2.48 2.24
N GLU A 174 59.15 -2.54 3.27
CA GLU A 174 59.32 -2.03 4.67
C GLU A 174 58.85 -0.56 4.80
N THR A 175 58.27 -0.02 5.88
CA THR A 175 57.71 -0.41 7.18
C THR A 175 56.75 0.73 7.56
#